data_AF-A0A2V7H3M8-F1
#
_entry.id   AF-A0A2V7H3M8-F1
#
_cell.length_a   1.000
_cell.length_b   1.000
_cell.length_c   1.000
_cell.angle_alpha   90.00
_cell.angle_beta   90.00
_cell.angle_gamma   90.00
#
_symmetry.space_group_name_H-M   'P 1'
#
loop_
_entity.id
_entity.type
_entity.pdbx_description
1 polymer ?
#
loop_
_entity_poly.entity_id
_entity_poly.type
_entity_poly.pdbx_seq_one_letter_code
_entity_poly.pdbx_strand_id
1 'polypeptide(L)' 'MIRISVLYPSSEGKKFDVNYYVNNHMKLVRERLGSFGLVRTEVDKGLAGGAPGAPAPYVAIGHVYFNAVEGFQK' A
#
# COMPACT_ATOMS: atom_id res chain seq x y z
N MET A 1 7.83 -16.42 -2.43
CA MET A 1 7.59 -14.99 -2.14
C MET A 1 6.30 -14.57 -2.82
N ILE A 2 5.43 -13.86 -2.09
CA ILE A 2 4.17 -13.32 -2.61
C ILE A 2 4.09 -11.81 -2.37
N ARG A 3 3.26 -11.13 -3.16
CA ARG A 3 2.94 -9.71 -3.00
C ARG A 3 1.45 -9.53 -2.80
N ILE A 4 1.08 -8.89 -1.70
CA ILE A 4 -0.30 -8.45 -1.45
C ILE A 4 -0.35 -6.96 -1.77
N SER A 5 -1.36 -6.56 -2.54
CA SER A 5 -1.56 -5.16 -2.94
C SER A 5 -2.88 -4.66 -2.36
N VAL A 6 -2.82 -3.52 -1.68
CA VAL A 6 -3.99 -2.82 -1.13
C VAL A 6 -4.17 -1.56 -1.96
N LEU A 7 -5.25 -1.52 -2.73
CA LEU A 7 -5.53 -0.44 -3.67
C LEU A 7 -6.59 0.48 -3.06
N TYR A 8 -6.31 1.78 -2.98
CA TYR A 8 -7.25 2.78 -2.49
C TYR A 8 -7.83 3.56 -3.66
N PRO A 9 -9.06 3.26 -4.13
CA PRO A 9 -9.64 3.95 -5.27
C PRO A 9 -9.75 5.45 -5.03
N SER A 10 -9.37 6.22 -6.05
CA SER A 10 -9.61 7.65 -6.07
C SER A 10 -11.12 7.90 -6.10
N SER A 11 -11.58 8.84 -5.29
CA SER A 11 -12.96 9.32 -5.34
C SER A 11 -13.01 10.76 -4.85
N GLU A 12 -13.91 11.53 -5.45
CA GLU A 12 -14.06 12.95 -5.15
C GLU A 12 -14.33 13.19 -3.65
N GLY A 13 -13.74 14.25 -3.10
CA GLY A 13 -13.89 14.62 -1.69
C GLY A 13 -13.19 13.73 -0.66
N LYS A 14 -12.61 12.58 -1.05
CA LYS A 14 -11.83 11.75 -0.12
C LYS A 14 -10.44 12.34 0.11
N LYS A 15 -10.02 12.33 1.37
CA LYS A 15 -8.67 12.70 1.79
C LYS A 15 -7.83 11.44 2.00
N PHE A 16 -6.63 11.43 1.45
CA PHE A 16 -5.62 10.42 1.74
C PHE A 16 -4.33 11.13 2.15
N ASP A 17 -3.92 10.96 3.41
CA ASP A 17 -2.68 11.51 3.92
C ASP A 17 -1.53 10.51 3.68
N VAL A 18 -0.77 10.75 2.62
CA VAL A 18 0.36 9.89 2.24
C VAL A 18 1.49 9.93 3.29
N ASN A 19 1.70 11.07 3.96
CA ASN A 19 2.74 11.20 4.98
C ASN A 19 2.39 10.37 6.22
N TYR A 20 1.13 10.42 6.65
CA TYR A 20 0.63 9.54 7.70
C TYR A 20 0.77 8.07 7.29
N TYR A 21 0.35 7.73 6.08
CA TYR A 21 0.38 6.35 5.58
C TYR A 21 1.80 5.76 5.59
N VAL A 22 2.79 6.51 5.09
CA VAL A 22 4.19 6.05 5.06
C VAL A 22 4.82 6.02 6.46
N ASN A 23 4.69 7.08 7.23
CA ASN A 23 5.48 7.24 8.46
C ASN A 23 4.85 6.61 9.71
N ASN A 24 3.54 6.37 9.70
CA ASN A 24 2.82 5.83 10.85
C ASN A 24 2.20 4.47 10.50
N HIS A 25 1.35 4.43 9.49
CA HIS A 25 0.62 3.22 9.15
C HIS A 25 1.56 2.09 8.70
N MET A 26 2.48 2.36 7.77
CA MET A 26 3.42 1.33 7.30
C MET A 26 4.43 0.90 8.35
N LYS A 27 4.76 1.76 9.32
CA LYS A 27 5.56 1.38 10.49
C LYS A 27 4.81 0.34 11.34
N LEU A 28 3.54 0.58 11.65
CA LEU A 28 2.71 -0.37 12.39
C LEU A 28 2.58 -1.71 11.66
N VAL A 29 2.37 -1.68 10.33
CA VAL A 29 2.32 -2.90 9.51
C VAL A 29 3.61 -3.72 9.66
N ARG A 30 4.78 -3.06 9.61
CA ARG A 30 6.07 -3.74 9.80
C ARG A 30 6.22 -4.32 11.21
N GLU A 31 5.86 -3.55 12.23
CA GLU A 31 5.94 -3.99 13.62
C GLU A 31 5.05 -5.21 13.90
N ARG A 32 3.86 -5.26 13.30
CA ARG A 32 2.88 -6.33 13.55
C ARG A 32 3.10 -7.57 12.71
N LEU A 33 3.60 -7.42 11.49
CA LEU A 33 3.69 -8.51 10.52
C LEU A 33 5.12 -8.98 10.25
N GLY A 34 6.14 -8.28 10.76
CA GLY A 34 7.56 -8.60 10.57
C GLY A 34 7.91 -10.02 10.97
N SER A 35 7.47 -10.46 12.16
CA SER A 35 7.72 -11.81 12.67
C SER A 35 7.03 -12.92 11.86
N PHE A 36 6.01 -12.58 11.06
CA PHE A 36 5.31 -13.52 10.20
C PHE A 36 5.91 -13.60 8.79
N GLY A 37 7.11 -13.07 8.57
CA GLY A 37 7.85 -13.20 7.31
C GLY A 37 7.55 -12.11 6.29
N LEU A 38 7.10 -10.93 6.74
CA LEU A 38 7.10 -9.70 5.93
C LEU A 38 8.54 -9.28 5.66
N VAL A 39 8.92 -9.16 4.38
CA VAL A 39 10.29 -8.85 3.95
C VAL A 39 10.44 -7.46 3.34
N ARG A 40 9.36 -6.90 2.79
CA ARG A 40 9.40 -5.58 2.13
C ARG A 40 8.02 -4.92 2.19
N THR A 41 8.04 -3.60 2.22
CA THR A 41 6.85 -2.79 2.00
C THR A 41 7.15 -1.68 0.99
N GLU A 42 6.17 -1.34 0.16
CA GLU A 42 6.22 -0.22 -0.78
C GLU A 42 4.91 0.56 -0.73
N VAL A 43 4.99 1.83 -1.12
CA VAL A 43 3.85 2.72 -1.22
C VAL A 43 3.97 3.52 -2.50
N ASP A 44 2.96 3.43 -3.35
CA ASP A 44 2.79 4.28 -4.52
C ASP A 44 1.77 5.38 -4.21
N LYS A 45 2.09 6.61 -4.59
CA LYS A 45 1.14 7.73 -4.60
C LYS A 45 0.58 7.90 -6.01
N GLY A 46 -0.74 7.98 -6.14
CA GLY A 46 -1.38 8.29 -7.41
C GLY A 46 -1.00 9.68 -7.91
N LEU A 47 -0.51 9.76 -9.15
CA LEU A 47 -0.13 11.02 -9.80
C LEU A 47 -1.02 11.37 -11.00
N ALA A 48 -1.26 10.40 -11.89
CA ALA A 48 -2.09 10.56 -13.08
C ALA A 48 -2.63 9.20 -13.58
N GLY A 49 -3.60 9.24 -14.48
CA GLY A 49 -4.12 8.08 -15.22
C GLY A 49 -3.41 7.86 -16.56
N GLY A 50 -3.94 6.95 -17.39
CA GLY A 50 -3.32 6.53 -18.65
C GLY A 50 -3.49 7.51 -19.83
N ALA A 51 -4.34 8.52 -19.72
CA ALA A 51 -4.57 9.53 -20.75
C ALA A 51 -4.14 10.92 -20.27
N PRO A 52 -3.79 11.86 -21.17
CA PRO A 52 -3.45 13.23 -20.80
C PRO A 52 -4.55 13.89 -19.95
N GLY A 53 -4.18 14.39 -18.78
CA GLY A 53 -5.12 15.03 -17.84
C GLY A 53 -6.03 14.08 -17.05
N ALA A 54 -5.98 12.77 -17.30
CA ALA A 54 -6.79 11.82 -16.53
C ALA A 54 -6.26 11.72 -15.08
N PRO A 55 -7.15 11.70 -14.07
CA PRO A 55 -6.73 11.50 -12.68
C PRO A 55 -6.23 10.06 -12.46
N ALA A 56 -5.40 9.86 -11.45
CA ALA A 56 -5.01 8.51 -11.04
C ALA A 56 -6.24 7.71 -10.58
N PRO A 57 -6.41 6.44 -11.01
CA PRO A 57 -7.54 5.61 -10.59
C PRO A 57 -7.47 5.22 -9.11
N TYR A 58 -6.27 5.23 -8.53
CA TYR A 58 -6.00 4.99 -7.12
C TYR A 58 -5.21 6.14 -6.53
N VAL A 59 -5.63 6.63 -5.36
CA VAL A 59 -4.94 7.74 -4.66
C VAL A 59 -3.65 7.25 -4.00
N ALA A 60 -3.63 5.99 -3.59
CA ALA A 60 -2.44 5.30 -3.12
C ALA A 60 -2.58 3.78 -3.35
N ILE A 61 -1.44 3.10 -3.46
CA ILE A 61 -1.36 1.65 -3.44
C ILE A 61 -0.28 1.23 -2.45
N GLY A 62 -0.63 0.37 -1.51
CA GLY A 62 0.32 -0.25 -0.59
C GLY A 62 0.68 -1.65 -1.09
N HIS A 63 1.96 -2.01 -1.03
CA HIS A 63 2.43 -3.37 -1.28
C HIS A 63 3.15 -3.92 -0.06
N VAL A 64 2.83 -5.16 0.28
CA VAL A 64 3.51 -5.92 1.33
C VAL A 64 3.96 -7.25 0.75
N TYR A 65 5.21 -7.61 1.01
CA TYR A 65 5.84 -8.79 0.45
C TYR A 65 6.13 -9.79 1.57
N PHE A 66 5.67 -11.02 1.40
CA PHE A 66 5.91 -12.10 2.34
C PHE A 66 6.70 -13.23 1.70
N ASN A 67 7.43 -13.99 2.51
CA ASN A 67 8.13 -15.18 2.04
C ASN A 67 7.17 -16.22 1.45
N ALA A 68 6.02 -16.44 2.09
CA ALA A 68 4.98 -17.39 1.71
C ALA A 68 3.58 -16.89 2.17
N VAL A 69 2.51 -17.53 1.69
CA VAL A 69 1.11 -17.10 1.98
C VAL A 69 0.70 -17.33 3.42
N GLU A 70 1.26 -18.36 4.04
CA GLU A 70 1.00 -18.75 5.43
C GLU A 70 1.39 -17.62 6.39
N GLY A 71 2.44 -16.87 6.07
CA GLY A 71 2.87 -15.70 6.85
C GLY A 71 1.87 -14.55 6.82
N PHE A 72 1.16 -14.37 5.70
CA PHE A 72 0.13 -13.34 5.57
C PHE A 72 -1.19 -13.74 6.27
N GLN A 73 -1.46 -15.03 6.43
CA GLN A 73 -2.71 -15.56 7.00
C GLN A 73 -2.66 -15.80 8.53
N LYS A 74 -1.63 -15.29 9.21
CA LYS A 74 -1.51 -15.33 10.68
C LYS A 74 -2.13 -14.09 11.32
#